data_AF-A0AAE0DHW5-F1
#
_entry.id   AF-A0AAE0DHW5-F1
#
_cell.length_a   1.000
_cell.length_b   1.000
_cell.length_c   1.000
_cell.angle_alpha   90.00
_cell.angle_beta   90.00
_cell.angle_gamma   90.00
#
_symmetry.space_group_name_H-M   'P 1'
#
loop_
_entity.id
_entity.type
_entity.pdbx_description
1 polymer ?
#
loop_
_entity_poly.entity_id
_entity_poly.type
_entity_poly.pdbx_seq_one_letter_code
_entity_poly.pdbx_strand_id
1 'polypeptide(L)'
;MEPSNSSPNFHVLIVGGDSTAQVDPNRAPRKDDFFPIFNAQTGDLLKQMPTPNVFRLNRSKFRALIAEGVDIQYSKRLRTVTHLDATANGKNLVTVIFEDGTEVTGDLLIGADGSRSRVREYLLGPRQAAVQLLPLVGCLAIITTFPADLASAWGSWVQKLTEPFRSAYGSVPVDAPIWFERLAHWQTMAWDNRSGTVTLAGDAAYPMDFHCGQGLSNAIHDAAYLCRALAKHVEDEKLLPEAVAAYENEVVRRGRKAVEESAMNSLMVHEWEKMRESMPFRNGMKQT
;
A
#
# COMPACT_ATOMS: atom_id res chain seq x y z
N MET A 1 36.22 2.84 -13.59
CA MET A 1 35.42 2.96 -14.82
C MET A 1 34.28 3.89 -14.50
N GLU A 2 34.29 5.10 -15.05
CA GLU A 2 33.16 6.02 -14.95
C GLU A 2 31.93 5.37 -15.58
N PRO A 3 30.74 5.48 -14.96
CA PRO A 3 29.52 5.00 -15.59
C PRO A 3 29.31 5.79 -16.89
N SER A 4 29.21 5.05 -17.99
CA SER A 4 29.00 5.57 -19.33
C SER A 4 27.78 6.51 -19.36
N ASN A 5 27.99 7.70 -19.89
CA ASN A 5 27.01 8.76 -20.10
C ASN A 5 26.00 8.42 -21.22
N SER A 6 25.46 7.20 -21.22
CA SER A 6 24.41 6.76 -22.12
C SER A 6 23.08 7.23 -21.55
N SER A 7 22.56 8.36 -22.03
CA SER A 7 21.23 8.85 -21.67
C SER A 7 20.15 7.80 -21.94
N PRO A 8 19.21 7.62 -21.00
CA PRO A 8 17.81 7.63 -21.37
C PRO A 8 17.13 8.77 -20.61
N ASN A 9 17.24 10.00 -21.13
CA ASN A 9 16.41 11.12 -20.68
C ASN A 9 15.00 10.94 -21.26
N PHE A 10 14.24 9.98 -20.75
CA PHE A 10 12.83 9.83 -21.10
C PHE A 10 11.96 10.13 -19.89
N HIS A 11 11.18 11.20 -19.99
CA HIS A 11 10.27 11.66 -18.93
C HIS A 11 8.87 11.17 -19.24
N VAL A 12 8.62 9.92 -18.86
CA VAL A 12 7.30 9.31 -18.97
C VAL A 12 6.43 9.87 -17.85
N LEU A 13 5.27 10.42 -18.21
CA LEU A 13 4.29 10.86 -17.24
C LEU A 13 3.03 10.02 -17.33
N ILE A 14 2.61 9.49 -16.19
CA ILE A 14 1.33 8.81 -16.03
C ILE A 14 0.35 9.83 -15.45
N VAL A 15 -0.63 10.28 -16.22
CA VAL A 15 -1.61 11.26 -15.76
C VAL A 15 -2.90 10.56 -15.37
N GLY A 16 -3.27 10.70 -14.10
CA GLY A 16 -4.48 10.12 -13.55
C GLY A 16 -5.69 11.05 -13.62
N GLY A 17 -6.40 11.09 -14.75
CA GLY A 17 -7.78 11.64 -14.84
C GLY A 17 -7.92 12.94 -15.62
N ASP A 18 -9.17 13.18 -16.06
CA ASP A 18 -9.68 14.36 -16.77
C ASP A 18 -9.37 15.67 -16.02
N SER A 19 -9.56 16.81 -16.69
CA SER A 19 -9.40 18.24 -16.37
C SER A 19 -9.66 18.72 -14.94
N THR A 20 -10.17 17.88 -14.04
CA THR A 20 -10.21 18.10 -12.60
C THR A 20 -9.42 16.99 -11.91
N ALA A 21 -8.22 17.29 -11.39
CA ALA A 21 -7.38 16.36 -10.63
C ALA A 21 -7.96 15.90 -9.27
N GLN A 22 -9.29 15.89 -9.14
CA GLN A 22 -10.04 15.47 -7.96
C GLN A 22 -10.85 14.21 -8.25
N VAL A 23 -11.17 13.47 -7.18
CA VAL A 23 -12.13 12.37 -7.24
C VAL A 23 -13.50 12.99 -7.51
N ASP A 24 -14.01 12.87 -8.74
CA ASP A 24 -15.39 13.22 -9.07
C ASP A 24 -16.34 12.16 -8.50
N PRO A 25 -17.15 12.48 -7.47
CA PRO A 25 -18.07 11.53 -6.86
C PRO A 25 -19.26 11.16 -7.78
N ASN A 26 -19.51 11.93 -8.83
CA ASN A 26 -20.64 11.72 -9.74
C ASN A 26 -20.27 10.87 -10.97
N ARG A 27 -18.97 10.67 -11.22
CA ARG A 27 -18.50 9.83 -12.32
C ARG A 27 -18.51 8.36 -11.92
N ALA A 28 -19.45 7.59 -12.48
CA ALA A 28 -19.43 6.14 -12.39
C ALA A 28 -18.26 5.56 -13.20
N PRO A 29 -17.55 4.54 -12.68
CA PRO A 29 -16.49 3.89 -13.43
C PRO A 29 -17.06 3.01 -14.54
N ARG A 30 -16.35 2.93 -15.66
CA ARG A 30 -16.78 2.26 -16.89
C ARG A 30 -15.85 1.12 -17.27
N LYS A 31 -16.35 0.22 -18.12
CA LYS A 31 -15.56 -0.93 -18.63
C LYS A 31 -14.43 -0.52 -19.57
N ASP A 32 -14.55 0.63 -20.20
CA ASP A 32 -13.61 1.21 -21.15
C ASP A 32 -12.73 2.31 -20.54
N ASP A 33 -12.79 2.54 -19.23
CA ASP A 33 -11.91 3.50 -18.57
C ASP A 33 -10.44 3.07 -18.69
N PHE A 34 -9.54 4.06 -18.81
CA PHE A 34 -8.11 3.86 -18.95
C PHE A 34 -7.30 4.97 -18.26
N PHE A 35 -6.03 4.70 -18.00
CA PHE A 35 -5.01 5.71 -17.67
C PHE A 35 -4.16 6.03 -18.90
N PRO A 36 -4.16 7.28 -19.37
CA PRO A 36 -3.26 7.69 -20.43
C PRO A 36 -1.83 7.89 -19.90
N ILE A 37 -0.87 7.42 -20.68
CA ILE A 37 0.57 7.59 -20.46
C ILE A 37 1.09 8.46 -21.59
N PHE A 38 1.72 9.57 -21.24
CA PHE A 38 2.24 10.55 -22.20
C PHE A 38 3.76 10.63 -22.14
N ASN A 39 4.36 10.99 -23.26
CA ASN A 39 5.70 11.54 -23.28
C ASN A 39 5.62 13.00 -22.85
N ALA A 40 6.22 13.37 -21.72
CA ALA A 40 6.09 14.73 -21.20
C ALA A 40 6.87 15.78 -22.01
N GLN A 41 7.82 15.38 -22.86
CA GLN A 41 8.59 16.29 -23.72
C GLN A 41 7.88 16.58 -25.04
N THR A 42 7.29 15.56 -25.67
CA THR A 42 6.62 15.70 -26.97
C THR A 42 5.12 15.92 -26.87
N GLY A 43 4.50 15.45 -25.77
CA GLY A 43 3.05 15.46 -25.57
C GLY A 43 2.36 14.25 -26.19
N ASP A 44 3.11 13.34 -26.83
CA ASP A 44 2.55 12.19 -27.51
C ASP A 44 1.91 11.22 -26.50
N LEU A 45 0.71 10.75 -26.83
CA LEU A 45 0.08 9.64 -26.13
C LEU A 45 0.85 8.35 -26.45
N LEU A 46 1.54 7.81 -25.45
CA LEU A 46 2.33 6.58 -25.58
C LEU A 46 1.47 5.33 -25.41
N LYS A 47 0.52 5.35 -24.46
CA LYS A 47 -0.36 4.21 -24.18
C LYS A 47 -1.61 4.62 -23.41
N GLN A 48 -2.70 3.91 -23.66
CA GLN A 48 -3.87 3.88 -22.78
C GLN A 48 -3.86 2.55 -22.02
N MET A 49 -3.61 2.62 -20.71
CA MET A 49 -3.60 1.44 -19.83
C MET A 49 -5.03 1.17 -19.35
N PRO A 50 -5.67 0.04 -19.72
CA PRO A 50 -7.05 -0.24 -19.33
C PRO A 50 -7.22 -0.35 -17.81
N THR A 51 -8.28 0.25 -17.29
CA THR A 51 -8.68 0.24 -15.88
C THR A 51 -10.18 0.14 -15.72
N PRO A 52 -10.75 -1.00 -16.14
CA PRO A 52 -12.19 -1.20 -16.11
C PRO A 52 -12.70 -1.16 -14.67
N ASN A 53 -13.79 -0.42 -14.45
CA ASN A 53 -14.58 -0.44 -13.21
C ASN A 53 -13.80 -0.01 -11.94
N VAL A 54 -12.75 0.80 -12.06
CA VAL A 54 -11.97 1.27 -10.90
C VAL A 54 -12.65 2.45 -10.22
N PHE A 55 -13.10 2.26 -8.99
CA PHE A 55 -13.59 3.34 -8.14
C PHE A 55 -12.41 4.13 -7.55
N ARG A 56 -12.49 5.47 -7.65
CA ARG A 56 -11.62 6.36 -6.88
C ARG A 56 -12.39 6.85 -5.67
N LEU A 57 -11.81 6.71 -4.48
CA LEU A 57 -12.45 7.08 -3.23
C LEU A 57 -11.63 8.15 -2.52
N ASN A 58 -12.31 9.12 -1.92
CA ASN A 58 -11.69 10.01 -0.97
C ASN A 58 -11.40 9.24 0.32
N ARG A 59 -10.11 9.09 0.69
CA ARG A 59 -9.68 8.27 1.84
C ARG A 59 -10.35 8.69 3.15
N SER A 60 -10.45 9.99 3.42
CA SER A 60 -11.04 10.50 4.66
C SER A 60 -12.54 10.20 4.74
N LYS A 61 -13.28 10.41 3.65
CA LYS A 61 -14.72 10.11 3.58
C LYS A 61 -14.98 8.60 3.66
N PHE A 62 -14.18 7.80 2.95
CA PHE A 62 -14.30 6.35 3.00
C PHE A 62 -14.01 5.80 4.40
N ARG A 63 -12.96 6.30 5.06
CA ARG A 63 -12.65 5.94 6.45
C ARG A 63 -13.77 6.32 7.41
N ALA A 64 -14.38 7.49 7.24
CA ALA A 64 -15.51 7.92 8.05
C ALA A 64 -16.71 6.97 7.89
N LEU A 65 -17.03 6.59 6.66
CA LEU A 65 -18.11 5.65 6.36
C LEU A 65 -17.89 4.28 7.00
N ILE A 66 -16.71 3.67 6.83
CA ILE A 66 -16.43 2.33 7.38
C ILE A 66 -16.21 2.32 8.90
N ALA A 67 -16.11 3.50 9.52
CA ALA A 67 -16.04 3.64 10.98
C ALA A 67 -17.42 3.67 11.65
N GLU A 68 -18.50 3.82 10.88
CA GLU A 68 -19.86 3.83 11.42
C GLU A 68 -20.18 2.51 12.12
N GLY A 69 -20.65 2.60 13.38
CA GLY A 69 -21.00 1.43 14.19
C GLY A 69 -19.82 0.65 14.75
N VAL A 70 -18.58 1.11 14.56
CA VAL A 70 -17.37 0.48 15.13
C VAL A 70 -16.96 1.23 16.41
N ASP A 71 -16.69 0.48 17.49
CA ASP A 71 -16.14 1.03 18.72
C ASP A 71 -14.65 1.35 18.54
N ILE A 72 -14.34 2.59 18.13
CA ILE A 72 -12.98 3.05 17.89
C ILE A 72 -12.47 3.83 19.10
N GLN A 73 -11.43 3.30 19.74
CA GLN A 73 -10.72 3.94 20.84
C GLN A 73 -9.42 4.61 20.32
N TYR A 74 -9.41 5.94 20.24
CA TYR A 74 -8.24 6.71 19.81
C TYR A 74 -7.16 6.83 20.90
N SER A 75 -5.96 7.27 20.50
CA SER A 75 -4.81 7.45 21.40
C SER A 75 -4.29 6.17 22.06
N LYS A 76 -4.63 5.00 21.50
CA LYS A 76 -4.18 3.68 21.97
C LYS A 76 -2.99 3.17 21.13
N ARG A 77 -1.77 3.55 21.52
CA ARG A 77 -0.54 3.02 20.89
C ARG A 77 -0.17 1.68 21.55
N LEU A 78 -0.22 0.58 20.80
CA LEU A 78 0.14 -0.76 21.26
C LEU A 78 1.57 -0.78 21.80
N ARG A 79 1.79 -1.12 23.07
CA ARG A 79 3.13 -1.24 23.68
C ARG A 79 3.63 -2.68 23.60
N THR A 80 2.83 -3.65 24.04
CA THR A 80 3.20 -5.06 24.05
C THR A 80 1.97 -5.95 23.95
N VAL A 81 2.18 -7.20 23.53
CA VAL A 81 1.17 -8.25 23.47
C VAL A 81 1.63 -9.38 24.38
N THR A 82 0.71 -9.93 25.17
CA THR A 82 0.95 -11.13 25.98
C THR A 82 -0.06 -12.20 25.61
N HIS A 83 0.41 -13.44 25.58
CA HIS A 83 -0.41 -14.61 25.31
C HIS A 83 -0.64 -15.38 26.61
N LEU A 84 -1.87 -15.80 26.84
CA LEU A 84 -2.24 -16.66 27.96
C LEU A 84 -2.70 -18.00 27.38
N ASP A 85 -1.78 -18.97 27.39
CA ASP A 85 -2.07 -20.36 27.06
C ASP A 85 -2.91 -21.01 28.15
N ALA A 86 -3.93 -21.76 27.76
CA ALA A 86 -4.70 -22.64 28.66
C ALA A 86 -5.18 -21.93 29.95
N THR A 87 -6.00 -20.89 29.79
CA THR A 87 -6.73 -20.27 30.92
C THR A 87 -7.48 -21.33 31.74
N ALA A 88 -7.98 -20.99 32.93
CA ALA A 88 -8.71 -21.92 33.81
C ALA A 88 -9.86 -22.69 33.12
N ASN A 89 -10.36 -22.17 31.99
CA ASN A 89 -11.43 -22.75 31.19
C ASN A 89 -10.95 -23.48 29.92
N GLY A 90 -9.63 -23.64 29.73
CA GLY A 90 -9.01 -24.27 28.57
C GLY A 90 -8.96 -23.41 27.29
N LYS A 91 -9.26 -22.11 27.39
CA LYS A 91 -9.25 -21.17 26.26
C LYS A 91 -7.93 -20.41 26.20
N ASN A 92 -7.42 -20.16 24.99
CA ASN A 92 -6.28 -19.27 24.79
C ASN A 92 -6.78 -17.83 24.64
N LEU A 93 -6.11 -16.88 25.30
CA LEU A 93 -6.46 -15.47 25.24
C LEU A 93 -5.23 -14.64 24.87
N VAL A 94 -5.48 -13.50 24.25
CA VAL A 94 -4.48 -12.48 23.98
C VAL A 94 -4.80 -11.22 24.77
N THR A 95 -3.77 -10.64 25.39
CA THR A 95 -3.88 -9.35 26.08
C THR A 95 -2.97 -8.34 25.39
N VAL A 96 -3.55 -7.16 25.11
CA VAL A 96 -2.87 -6.01 24.56
C VAL A 96 -2.66 -4.98 25.65
N ILE A 97 -1.42 -4.52 25.80
CA ILE A 97 -1.07 -3.45 26.73
C ILE A 97 -0.70 -2.23 25.90
N PHE A 98 -1.31 -1.09 26.19
CA PHE A 98 -1.08 0.18 25.51
C PHE A 98 -0.06 1.04 26.28
N GLU A 99 0.47 2.06 25.61
CA GLU A 99 1.45 2.96 26.22
C GLU A 99 0.88 3.88 27.32
N ASP A 100 -0.43 4.11 27.32
CA ASP A 100 -1.12 4.81 28.41
C ASP A 100 -1.34 3.93 29.66
N GLY A 101 -0.87 2.67 29.62
CA GLY A 101 -0.99 1.70 30.69
C GLY A 101 -2.33 0.95 30.73
N THR A 102 -3.26 1.24 29.80
CA THR A 102 -4.51 0.48 29.69
C THR A 102 -4.28 -0.88 29.03
N GLU A 103 -5.13 -1.84 29.38
CA GLU A 103 -5.03 -3.22 28.90
C GLU A 103 -6.39 -3.71 28.40
N VAL A 104 -6.37 -4.55 27.37
CA VAL A 104 -7.57 -5.21 26.82
C VAL A 104 -7.24 -6.68 26.56
N THR A 105 -8.09 -7.57 27.05
CA THR A 105 -8.00 -9.01 26.81
C THR A 105 -9.14 -9.46 25.89
N GLY A 106 -8.83 -10.33 24.93
CA GLY A 106 -9.82 -10.90 24.02
C GLY A 106 -9.38 -12.23 23.42
N ASP A 107 -10.23 -12.77 22.55
CA ASP A 107 -10.01 -14.07 21.90
C ASP A 107 -9.06 -13.98 20.70
N LEU A 108 -9.09 -12.85 19.99
CA LEU A 108 -8.32 -12.62 18.78
C LEU A 108 -7.79 -11.19 18.71
N LEU A 109 -6.50 -11.06 18.42
CA LEU A 109 -5.84 -9.81 18.04
C LEU A 109 -5.56 -9.83 16.54
N ILE A 110 -6.08 -8.82 15.83
CA ILE A 110 -5.79 -8.61 14.41
C ILE A 110 -4.85 -7.40 14.28
N GLY A 111 -3.61 -7.64 13.88
CA GLY A 111 -2.68 -6.56 13.53
C GLY A 111 -3.09 -5.92 12.21
N ALA A 112 -3.66 -4.71 12.27
CA ALA A 112 -3.97 -3.86 11.12
C ALA A 112 -3.27 -2.48 11.25
N ASP A 113 -2.11 -2.47 11.89
CA ASP A 113 -1.34 -1.30 12.33
C ASP A 113 -0.28 -0.82 11.33
N GLY A 114 -0.43 -1.23 10.07
CA GLY A 114 0.32 -0.68 8.94
C GLY A 114 1.71 -1.28 8.71
N SER A 115 2.48 -0.64 7.82
CA SER A 115 3.76 -1.17 7.34
C SER A 115 4.85 -1.31 8.42
N ARG A 116 4.72 -0.63 9.56
CA ARG A 116 5.62 -0.74 10.72
C ARG A 116 4.95 -1.46 11.90
N SER A 117 4.19 -2.51 11.58
CA SER A 117 3.37 -3.24 12.53
C SER A 117 4.15 -3.74 13.75
N ARG A 118 3.71 -3.34 14.94
CA ARG A 118 4.18 -3.86 16.23
C ARG A 118 3.63 -5.27 16.48
N VAL A 119 2.45 -5.60 15.94
CA VAL A 119 1.91 -6.97 16.01
C VAL A 119 2.77 -7.93 15.18
N ARG A 120 3.19 -7.53 13.98
CA ARG A 120 4.13 -8.32 13.16
C ARG A 120 5.47 -8.49 13.86
N GLU A 121 5.99 -7.44 14.49
CA GLU A 121 7.21 -7.51 15.31
C GLU A 121 7.06 -8.46 16.49
N TYR A 122 5.91 -8.50 17.17
CA TYR A 122 5.64 -9.46 18.24
C TYR A 122 5.64 -10.92 17.75
N LEU A 123 5.07 -11.18 16.57
CA LEU A 123 4.97 -12.53 16.01
C LEU A 123 6.33 -13.08 15.55
N LEU A 124 7.14 -12.25 14.89
CA LEU A 124 8.34 -12.68 14.16
C LEU A 124 9.66 -12.19 14.79
N GLY A 125 9.58 -11.25 15.73
CA GLY A 125 10.73 -10.49 16.21
C GLY A 125 11.16 -9.37 15.25
N PRO A 126 11.94 -8.40 15.74
CA PRO A 126 12.26 -7.16 15.02
C PRO A 126 13.01 -7.37 13.72
N ARG A 127 13.86 -8.40 13.64
CA ARG A 127 14.64 -8.68 12.42
C ARG A 127 13.77 -9.21 11.28
N GLN A 128 12.89 -10.16 11.56
CA GLN A 128 12.05 -10.75 10.52
C GLN A 128 10.86 -9.87 10.18
N ALA A 129 10.38 -9.01 11.08
CA ALA A 129 9.28 -8.07 10.83
C ALA A 129 9.68 -6.79 10.08
N ALA A 130 10.99 -6.51 9.99
CA ALA A 130 11.51 -5.28 9.39
C ALA A 130 11.23 -5.21 7.88
N VAL A 131 10.75 -4.06 7.43
CA VAL A 131 10.60 -3.77 6.00
C VAL A 131 11.97 -3.63 5.32
N GLN A 132 12.04 -4.04 4.07
CA GLN A 132 13.20 -3.89 3.20
C GLN A 132 13.04 -2.59 2.42
N LEU A 133 14.05 -1.72 2.51
CA LEU A 133 14.08 -0.47 1.77
C LEU A 133 14.50 -0.72 0.33
N LEU A 134 13.75 -0.16 -0.62
CA LEU A 134 14.18 -0.06 -2.01
C LEU A 134 15.10 1.16 -2.18
N PRO A 135 15.99 1.16 -3.18
CA PRO A 135 16.80 2.32 -3.55
C PRO A 135 15.96 3.37 -4.31
N LEU A 136 14.69 3.53 -3.92
CA LEU A 136 13.71 4.39 -4.56
C LEU A 136 13.02 5.27 -3.52
N VAL A 137 12.71 6.48 -3.93
CA VAL A 137 11.98 7.47 -3.12
C VAL A 137 10.69 7.82 -3.86
N GLY A 138 9.56 7.57 -3.21
CA GLY A 138 8.25 7.94 -3.72
C GLY A 138 7.92 9.39 -3.38
N CYS A 139 7.42 10.12 -4.38
CA CYS A 139 6.81 11.44 -4.21
C CYS A 139 5.47 11.43 -4.97
N LEU A 140 4.36 11.33 -4.23
CA LEU A 140 3.01 11.15 -4.80
C LEU A 140 2.30 12.48 -5.12
N ALA A 141 2.90 13.62 -4.76
CA ALA A 141 2.45 14.95 -5.12
C ALA A 141 3.69 15.83 -5.37
N ILE A 142 3.79 16.46 -6.54
CA ILE A 142 4.92 17.36 -6.84
C ILE A 142 4.74 18.62 -6.02
N ILE A 143 5.48 18.72 -4.92
CA ILE A 143 5.64 19.91 -4.09
C ILE A 143 7.11 19.89 -3.65
N THR A 144 7.91 20.90 -4.01
CA THR A 144 9.39 20.76 -4.04
C THR A 144 10.25 21.90 -3.49
N THR A 145 11.20 21.56 -2.61
CA THR A 145 12.26 22.39 -2.01
C THR A 145 13.52 21.72 -2.48
N PHE A 146 14.27 22.37 -3.36
CA PHE A 146 15.48 21.78 -3.87
C PHE A 146 16.71 22.41 -3.21
N PRO A 147 17.74 21.61 -2.86
CA PRO A 147 19.11 22.11 -2.86
C PRO A 147 19.38 22.94 -4.14
N ALA A 148 20.16 24.02 -4.05
CA ALA A 148 20.29 24.99 -5.14
C ALA A 148 20.75 24.38 -6.49
N ASP A 149 21.57 23.32 -6.42
CA ASP A 149 22.00 22.51 -7.57
C ASP A 149 20.85 21.72 -8.19
N LEU A 150 19.99 21.12 -7.37
CA LEU A 150 18.77 20.43 -7.82
C LEU A 150 17.69 21.40 -8.32
N ALA A 151 17.64 22.63 -7.82
CA ALA A 151 16.71 23.67 -8.30
C ALA A 151 17.03 24.08 -9.75
N SER A 152 18.32 24.26 -10.05
CA SER A 152 18.79 24.56 -11.41
C SER A 152 18.56 23.37 -12.35
N ALA A 153 18.82 22.15 -11.89
CA ALA A 153 18.52 20.94 -12.64
C ALA A 153 17.01 20.78 -12.91
N TRP A 154 16.16 21.07 -11.91
CA TRP A 154 14.71 21.08 -12.03
C TRP A 154 14.22 22.10 -13.05
N GLY A 155 14.64 23.37 -12.93
CA GLY A 155 14.26 24.42 -13.88
C GLY A 155 14.66 24.05 -15.30
N SER A 156 15.90 23.59 -15.49
CA SER A 156 16.40 23.12 -16.80
C SER A 156 15.62 21.91 -17.33
N TRP A 157 15.18 21.03 -16.44
CA TRP A 157 14.38 19.86 -16.77
C TRP A 157 12.95 20.24 -17.19
N VAL A 158 12.27 21.11 -16.44
CA VAL A 158 10.92 21.59 -16.73
C VAL A 158 10.85 22.26 -18.11
N GLN A 159 11.88 23.02 -18.50
CA GLN A 159 11.93 23.66 -19.83
C GLN A 159 11.93 22.65 -21.00
N LYS A 160 12.34 21.40 -20.76
CA LYS A 160 12.31 20.34 -21.79
C LYS A 160 10.90 19.77 -22.01
N LEU A 161 9.96 20.03 -21.10
CA LEU A 161 8.60 19.50 -21.18
C LEU A 161 7.76 20.33 -22.16
N THR A 162 6.72 19.72 -22.75
CA THR A 162 5.69 20.43 -23.50
C THR A 162 4.52 20.83 -22.58
N GLU A 163 3.61 21.65 -23.07
CA GLU A 163 2.36 21.94 -22.35
C GLU A 163 1.39 20.75 -22.38
N PRO A 164 0.59 20.52 -21.32
CA PRO A 164 0.48 21.33 -20.10
C PRO A 164 1.51 20.97 -19.01
N PHE A 165 2.41 20.00 -19.26
CA PHE A 165 3.35 19.49 -18.25
C PHE A 165 4.34 20.56 -17.82
N ARG A 166 4.89 21.34 -18.76
CA ARG A 166 5.78 22.45 -18.43
C ARG A 166 5.14 23.42 -17.45
N SER A 167 3.91 23.89 -17.70
CA SER A 167 3.22 24.78 -16.77
C SER A 167 2.88 24.10 -15.44
N ALA A 168 2.40 22.86 -15.47
CA ALA A 168 2.05 22.12 -14.24
C ALA A 168 3.26 21.97 -13.32
N TYR A 169 4.39 21.49 -13.84
CA TYR A 169 5.63 21.31 -13.07
C TYR A 169 6.34 22.63 -12.76
N GLY A 170 6.29 23.61 -13.67
CA GLY A 170 6.90 24.93 -13.49
C GLY A 170 6.17 25.83 -12.50
N SER A 171 4.88 25.56 -12.24
CA SER A 171 4.09 26.30 -11.23
C SER A 171 4.47 25.98 -9.79
N VAL A 172 5.24 24.90 -9.57
CA VAL A 172 5.66 24.47 -8.24
C VAL A 172 6.76 25.42 -7.74
N PRO A 173 6.58 26.11 -6.60
CA PRO A 173 7.62 26.97 -6.04
C PRO A 173 8.89 26.18 -5.76
N VAL A 174 10.06 26.79 -5.98
CA VAL A 174 11.38 26.15 -5.78
C VAL A 174 11.68 25.83 -4.31
N ASP A 175 10.95 26.48 -3.39
CA ASP A 175 11.05 26.38 -1.94
C ASP A 175 9.85 25.66 -1.27
N ALA A 176 8.95 25.04 -2.05
CA ALA A 176 7.79 24.37 -1.49
C ALA A 176 8.21 23.09 -0.73
N PRO A 177 7.66 22.70 0.43
CA PRO A 177 8.15 21.53 1.17
C PRO A 177 8.06 20.20 0.39
N ILE A 178 9.16 19.40 0.33
CA ILE A 178 9.12 18.01 -0.21
C ILE A 178 8.67 17.05 0.88
N TRP A 179 7.62 16.31 0.57
CA TRP A 179 7.25 15.10 1.31
C TRP A 179 7.65 13.90 0.47
N PHE A 180 8.59 13.12 1.00
CA PHE A 180 9.08 11.92 0.34
C PHE A 180 9.11 10.76 1.32
N GLU A 181 8.89 9.56 0.80
CA GLU A 181 9.02 8.34 1.57
C GLU A 181 9.93 7.38 0.81
N ARG A 182 10.88 6.78 1.53
CA ARG A 182 11.66 5.68 0.95
C ARG A 182 10.70 4.51 0.76
N LEU A 183 10.66 3.99 -0.46
CA LEU A 183 9.84 2.83 -0.75
C LEU A 183 10.33 1.65 0.06
N ALA A 184 9.40 0.93 0.64
CA ALA A 184 9.68 -0.15 1.54
C ALA A 184 8.56 -1.18 1.45
N HIS A 185 8.95 -2.44 1.40
CA HIS A 185 8.01 -3.56 1.43
C HIS A 185 8.47 -4.60 2.43
N TRP A 186 7.61 -5.55 2.75
CA TRP A 186 7.98 -6.71 3.55
C TRP A 186 7.55 -7.99 2.85
N GLN A 187 8.52 -8.87 2.63
CA GLN A 187 8.28 -10.14 1.95
C GLN A 187 7.40 -11.04 2.83
N THR A 188 6.13 -11.16 2.48
CA THR A 188 5.14 -11.90 3.27
C THR A 188 5.55 -13.36 3.46
N MET A 189 5.53 -13.79 4.72
CA MET A 189 5.81 -15.17 5.13
C MET A 189 4.77 -15.64 6.14
N ALA A 190 4.73 -16.95 6.38
CA ALA A 190 3.91 -17.50 7.46
C ALA A 190 4.47 -17.07 8.82
N TRP A 191 3.60 -16.96 9.81
CA TRP A 191 3.95 -16.65 11.19
C TRP A 191 3.29 -17.65 12.15
N ASP A 192 3.83 -17.77 13.36
CA ASP A 192 3.16 -18.49 14.44
C ASP A 192 2.08 -17.60 15.03
N ASN A 193 0.82 -17.90 14.73
CA ASN A 193 -0.37 -17.15 15.13
C ASN A 193 -0.78 -17.35 16.61
N ARG A 194 0.08 -17.97 17.42
CA ARG A 194 -0.12 -18.21 18.85
C ARG A 194 -1.41 -18.99 19.11
N SER A 195 -1.51 -20.16 18.49
CA SER A 195 -2.69 -21.04 18.58
C SER A 195 -3.99 -20.37 18.11
N GLY A 196 -3.90 -19.50 17.10
CA GLY A 196 -5.05 -18.82 16.49
C GLY A 196 -5.53 -17.55 17.20
N THR A 197 -4.79 -17.04 18.19
CA THR A 197 -5.19 -15.83 18.95
C THR A 197 -4.62 -14.53 18.39
N VAL A 198 -3.66 -14.59 17.45
CA VAL A 198 -3.06 -13.39 16.85
C VAL A 198 -2.85 -13.57 15.35
N THR A 199 -3.35 -12.64 14.54
CA THR A 199 -3.16 -12.65 13.08
C THR A 199 -2.85 -11.24 12.53
N LEU A 200 -2.59 -11.12 11.23
CA LEU A 200 -2.25 -9.88 10.54
C LEU A 200 -3.20 -9.60 9.37
N ALA A 201 -3.44 -8.33 9.06
CA ALA A 201 -4.23 -7.86 7.93
C ALA A 201 -3.65 -6.60 7.29
N GLY A 202 -3.92 -6.39 6.00
CA GLY A 202 -3.48 -5.23 5.24
C GLY A 202 -1.96 -5.06 5.25
N ASP A 203 -1.50 -3.81 5.37
CA ASP A 203 -0.07 -3.47 5.39
C ASP A 203 0.69 -4.05 6.59
N ALA A 204 0.00 -4.57 7.61
CA ALA A 204 0.67 -5.34 8.65
C ALA A 204 1.07 -6.74 8.17
N ALA A 205 0.33 -7.34 7.22
CA ALA A 205 0.59 -8.66 6.66
C ALA A 205 1.39 -8.64 5.35
N TYR A 206 1.28 -7.58 4.55
CA TYR A 206 1.89 -7.53 3.22
C TYR A 206 2.16 -6.09 2.73
N PRO A 207 2.85 -5.23 3.50
CA PRO A 207 3.13 -3.88 3.06
C PRO A 207 3.89 -3.94 1.72
N MET A 208 3.30 -3.32 0.71
CA MET A 208 3.74 -3.38 -0.68
C MET A 208 3.92 -1.97 -1.24
N ASP A 209 4.75 -1.85 -2.26
CA ASP A 209 4.92 -0.59 -2.97
C ASP A 209 3.63 -0.20 -3.73
N PHE A 210 3.45 1.09 -4.02
CA PHE A 210 2.17 1.58 -4.58
C PHE A 210 2.05 1.44 -6.10
N HIS A 211 3.11 1.07 -6.83
CA HIS A 211 3.15 1.14 -8.29
C HIS A 211 2.21 0.14 -8.99
N CYS A 212 1.70 -0.87 -8.28
CA CYS A 212 0.62 -1.75 -8.78
C CYS A 212 -0.79 -1.30 -8.36
N GLY A 213 -0.93 -0.37 -7.40
CA GLY A 213 -2.22 0.16 -6.96
C GLY A 213 -3.14 -0.81 -6.22
N GLN A 214 -2.60 -1.87 -5.60
CA GLN A 214 -3.40 -2.99 -5.08
C GLN A 214 -3.58 -3.01 -3.54
N GLY A 215 -2.89 -2.15 -2.78
CA GLY A 215 -2.87 -2.23 -1.31
C GLY A 215 -4.25 -2.21 -0.65
N LEU A 216 -5.07 -1.20 -0.95
CA LEU A 216 -6.40 -1.06 -0.36
C LEU A 216 -7.35 -2.20 -0.76
N SER A 217 -7.32 -2.63 -2.03
CA SER A 217 -8.17 -3.73 -2.51
C SER A 217 -7.85 -5.04 -1.78
N ASN A 218 -6.56 -5.31 -1.54
CA ASN A 218 -6.13 -6.45 -0.73
C ASN A 218 -6.63 -6.33 0.72
N ALA A 219 -6.52 -5.14 1.34
CA ALA A 219 -7.00 -4.95 2.71
C ALA A 219 -8.52 -5.10 2.86
N ILE A 220 -9.30 -4.67 1.87
CA ILE A 220 -10.76 -4.90 1.83
C ILE A 220 -11.05 -6.40 1.65
N HIS A 221 -10.28 -7.10 0.84
CA HIS A 221 -10.39 -8.55 0.68
C HIS A 221 -10.12 -9.28 2.00
N ASP A 222 -9.09 -8.87 2.75
CA ASP A 222 -8.80 -9.42 4.09
C ASP A 222 -9.99 -9.29 5.02
N ALA A 223 -10.54 -8.07 5.15
CA ALA A 223 -11.68 -7.82 6.01
C ALA A 223 -12.87 -8.72 5.63
N ALA A 224 -13.22 -8.78 4.34
CA ALA A 224 -14.32 -9.60 3.86
C ALA A 224 -14.09 -11.12 4.03
N TYR A 225 -12.86 -11.58 3.86
CA TYR A 225 -12.53 -13.00 3.99
C TYR A 225 -12.43 -13.42 5.46
N LEU A 226 -11.79 -12.61 6.30
CA LEU A 226 -11.68 -12.84 7.74
C LEU A 226 -13.06 -12.81 8.41
N CYS A 227 -13.93 -11.82 8.10
CA CYS A 227 -15.30 -11.80 8.63
C CYS A 227 -16.08 -13.08 8.26
N ARG A 228 -15.93 -13.58 7.03
CA ARG A 228 -16.57 -14.84 6.61
C ARG A 228 -15.98 -16.06 7.32
N ALA A 229 -14.67 -16.08 7.54
CA ALA A 229 -14.01 -17.15 8.29
C ALA A 229 -14.48 -17.16 9.76
N LEU A 230 -14.52 -15.98 10.41
CA LEU A 230 -14.92 -15.82 11.80
C LEU A 230 -16.42 -16.01 12.05
N ALA A 231 -17.29 -15.77 11.06
CA ALA A 231 -18.72 -16.02 11.21
C ALA A 231 -19.03 -17.48 11.58
N LYS A 232 -18.22 -18.44 11.11
CA LYS A 232 -18.34 -19.86 11.48
C LYS A 232 -17.95 -20.14 12.93
N HIS A 233 -17.06 -19.33 13.50
CA HIS A 233 -16.63 -19.46 14.90
C HIS A 233 -17.69 -18.98 15.89
N VAL A 234 -18.56 -18.03 15.49
CA VAL A 234 -19.69 -17.60 16.32
C VAL A 234 -20.64 -18.78 16.63
N GLU A 235 -20.69 -19.77 15.74
CA GLU A 235 -21.49 -20.99 15.92
C GLU A 235 -20.77 -22.06 16.77
N ASP A 236 -19.44 -22.18 16.65
CA ASP A 236 -18.61 -23.07 17.46
C ASP A 236 -17.26 -22.42 17.82
N GLU A 237 -17.10 -22.11 19.11
CA GLU A 237 -15.91 -21.42 19.59
C GLU A 237 -14.59 -22.18 19.32
N LYS A 238 -14.64 -23.50 19.16
CA LYS A 238 -13.45 -24.33 18.93
C LYS A 238 -12.86 -24.15 17.53
N LEU A 239 -13.59 -23.51 16.62
CA LEU A 239 -13.18 -23.32 15.24
C LEU A 239 -12.32 -22.07 15.00
N LEU A 240 -12.05 -21.23 16.02
CA LEU A 240 -11.23 -20.02 15.84
C LEU A 240 -9.86 -20.32 15.22
N PRO A 241 -9.07 -21.30 15.72
CA PRO A 241 -7.75 -21.57 15.15
C PRO A 241 -7.83 -22.06 13.70
N GLU A 242 -8.86 -22.84 13.35
CA GLU A 242 -9.08 -23.31 11.97
C GLU A 242 -9.47 -22.14 11.05
N ALA A 243 -10.38 -21.28 11.49
CA ALA A 243 -10.81 -20.11 10.74
C ALA A 243 -9.64 -19.13 10.48
N VAL A 244 -8.82 -18.86 11.49
CA VAL A 244 -7.62 -18.02 11.37
C VAL A 244 -6.60 -18.67 10.45
N ALA A 245 -6.33 -19.98 10.58
CA ALA A 245 -5.40 -20.68 9.69
C ALA A 245 -5.87 -20.67 8.22
N ALA A 246 -7.16 -20.85 7.96
CA ALA A 246 -7.72 -20.78 6.61
C ALA A 246 -7.57 -19.37 5.99
N TYR A 247 -7.79 -18.33 6.80
CA TYR A 247 -7.53 -16.94 6.41
C TYR A 247 -6.04 -16.69 6.10
N GLU A 248 -5.14 -17.10 7.01
CA GLU A 248 -3.70 -16.86 6.87
C GLU A 248 -3.10 -17.56 5.65
N ASN A 249 -3.52 -18.78 5.34
CA ASN A 249 -3.07 -19.50 4.14
C ASN A 249 -3.40 -18.73 2.85
N GLU A 250 -4.57 -18.08 2.80
CA GLU A 250 -4.96 -17.25 1.66
C GLU A 250 -4.14 -15.96 1.61
N VAL A 251 -4.04 -15.25 2.74
CA VAL A 251 -3.33 -13.98 2.86
C VAL A 251 -1.86 -14.12 2.56
N VAL A 252 -1.19 -15.15 3.10
CA VAL A 252 0.24 -15.37 2.85
C VAL A 252 0.48 -15.64 1.37
N ARG A 253 -0.37 -16.45 0.71
CA ARG A 253 -0.25 -16.77 -0.71
C ARG A 253 -0.47 -15.54 -1.60
N ARG A 254 -1.55 -14.79 -1.36
CA ARG A 254 -1.91 -13.60 -2.15
C ARG A 254 -0.99 -12.43 -1.87
N GLY A 255 -0.77 -12.11 -0.58
CA GLY A 255 0.06 -11.01 -0.12
C GLY A 255 1.50 -11.14 -0.60
N ARG A 256 2.09 -12.34 -0.50
CA ARG A 256 3.44 -12.61 -1.02
C ARG A 256 3.55 -12.27 -2.51
N LYS A 257 2.63 -12.78 -3.32
CA LYS A 257 2.59 -12.52 -4.75
C LYS A 257 2.45 -11.02 -5.05
N ALA A 258 1.54 -10.33 -4.35
CA ALA A 258 1.29 -8.90 -4.56
C ALA A 258 2.52 -8.04 -4.18
N VAL A 259 3.21 -8.37 -3.09
CA VAL A 259 4.45 -7.71 -2.68
C VAL A 259 5.54 -7.90 -3.73
N GLU A 260 5.79 -9.13 -4.17
CA GLU A 260 6.81 -9.45 -5.19
C GLU A 260 6.53 -8.73 -6.51
N GLU A 261 5.30 -8.80 -7.01
CA GLU A 261 4.89 -8.12 -8.25
C GLU A 261 5.03 -6.60 -8.13
N SER A 262 4.69 -6.02 -6.97
CA SER A 262 4.78 -4.57 -6.77
C SER A 262 6.23 -4.08 -6.62
N ALA A 263 7.08 -4.83 -5.92
CA ALA A 263 8.50 -4.51 -5.78
C ALA A 263 9.20 -4.55 -7.15
N MET A 264 8.95 -5.59 -7.93
CA MET A 264 9.47 -5.70 -9.30
C MET A 264 8.98 -4.55 -10.18
N ASN A 265 7.67 -4.27 -10.19
CA ASN A 265 7.11 -3.19 -10.99
C ASN A 265 7.66 -1.82 -10.56
N SER A 266 7.89 -1.59 -9.27
CA SER A 266 8.49 -0.36 -8.74
C SER A 266 9.88 -0.08 -9.31
N LEU A 267 10.69 -1.12 -9.55
CA LEU A 267 11.98 -0.97 -10.22
C LEU A 267 11.82 -0.73 -11.73
N MET A 268 10.82 -1.35 -12.35
CA MET A 268 10.62 -1.28 -13.80
C MET A 268 10.06 0.07 -14.28
N VAL A 269 9.19 0.73 -13.50
CA VAL A 269 8.52 1.99 -13.92
C VAL A 269 9.47 3.16 -14.18
N HIS A 270 10.71 3.09 -13.68
CA HIS A 270 11.72 4.13 -13.86
C HIS A 270 12.59 3.95 -15.12
N GLU A 271 12.43 2.85 -15.85
CA GLU A 271 13.16 2.55 -17.08
C GLU A 271 12.18 2.15 -18.18
N TRP A 272 12.04 2.95 -19.24
CA TRP A 272 11.00 2.75 -20.27
C TRP A 272 10.97 1.33 -20.85
N GLU A 273 12.11 0.78 -21.23
CA GLU A 273 12.22 -0.58 -21.77
C GLU A 273 11.67 -1.63 -20.79
N LYS A 274 12.07 -1.53 -19.52
CA LYS A 274 11.59 -2.43 -18.47
C LYS A 274 10.11 -2.18 -18.18
N MET A 275 9.67 -0.93 -18.05
CA MET A 275 8.27 -0.60 -17.82
C MET A 275 7.37 -1.21 -18.89
N ARG A 276 7.79 -1.22 -20.17
CA ARG A 276 7.01 -1.83 -21.25
C ARG A 276 6.77 -3.33 -21.06
N GLU A 277 7.65 -4.00 -20.34
CA GLU A 277 7.57 -5.41 -20.01
C GLU A 277 6.75 -5.69 -18.74
N SER A 278 6.45 -4.66 -17.95
CA SER A 278 5.80 -4.83 -16.65
C SER A 278 4.34 -5.30 -16.78
N MET A 279 3.89 -6.11 -15.82
CA MET A 279 2.55 -6.68 -15.84
C MET A 279 1.44 -5.60 -15.90
N PRO A 280 1.47 -4.53 -15.07
CA PRO A 280 0.50 -3.45 -15.19
C PRO A 280 0.53 -2.78 -16.57
N PHE A 281 1.71 -2.53 -17.13
CA PHE A 281 1.82 -1.90 -18.44
C PHE A 281 1.27 -2.81 -19.55
N ARG A 282 1.60 -4.10 -19.55
CA ARG A 282 1.16 -5.06 -20.60
C ARG A 282 -0.33 -5.36 -20.53
N ASN A 283 -0.85 -5.58 -19.33
CA ASN A 283 -2.16 -6.19 -19.12
C ASN A 283 -3.23 -5.24 -18.56
N GLY A 284 -2.86 -3.99 -18.25
CA GLY A 284 -3.73 -3.06 -17.52
C GLY A 284 -3.81 -3.39 -16.03
N MET A 285 -4.51 -2.54 -15.28
CA MET A 285 -4.83 -2.84 -13.87
C MET A 285 -6.09 -3.70 -13.84
N LYS A 286 -5.92 -5.00 -13.62
CA LYS A 286 -7.03 -5.94 -13.48
C LYS A 286 -7.55 -5.91 -12.04
N GLN A 287 -8.86 -6.03 -11.88
CA GLN A 287 -9.48 -6.31 -10.58
C GLN A 287 -9.11 -7.74 -10.18
N THR A 288 -8.50 -7.89 -9.01
CA THR A 288 -8.20 -9.17 -8.36
C THR A 288 -9.38 -9.64 -7.53
#